data_AF-W4S380-F1
#
_entry.id   AF-W4S380-F1
#
_cell.length_a   1.000
_cell.length_b   1.000
_cell.length_c   1.000
_cell.angle_alpha   90.00
_cell.angle_beta   90.00
_cell.angle_gamma   90.00
#
_symmetry.space_group_name_H-M   'P 1'
#
loop_
_entity.id
_entity.type
_entity.pdbx_description
1 polymer ?
#
loop_
_entity_poly.entity_id
_entity_poly.type
_entity_poly.pdbx_seq_one_letter_code
_entity_poly.pdbx_strand_id
1 'polypeptide(L)'
;MPGDLKAPIRLADIGTEHKDYALLQQVRAGVSAIDAQAGRTPNEHSNRLIASVMVLARENHLDRADHVVLSAQTADTPAGRDVFVVQGRLSDPDHLRASMPTDLAVQTPVEQSLQRLEIANVDRQQASAKGQQPDMDYPSPTNPGIRMT
;
A
#
# COMPACT_ATOMS: atom_id res chain seq x y z
N MET A 1 -18.76 -18.74 9.01
CA MET A 1 -18.57 -18.25 7.63
C MET A 1 -17.86 -16.91 7.73
N PRO A 2 -16.64 -16.73 7.21
CA PRO A 2 -16.19 -15.37 6.95
C PRO A 2 -17.13 -14.82 5.87
N GLY A 3 -17.86 -13.75 6.17
CA GLY A 3 -18.79 -13.16 5.23
C GLY A 3 -18.05 -12.73 3.98
N ASP A 4 -18.68 -12.90 2.82
CA ASP A 4 -18.20 -12.36 1.55
C ASP A 4 -17.99 -10.86 1.71
N LEU A 5 -16.76 -10.43 2.00
CA LEU A 5 -16.41 -9.03 2.14
C LEU A 5 -16.53 -8.41 0.75
N LYS A 6 -17.68 -7.79 0.49
CA LYS A 6 -17.94 -7.00 -0.70
C LYS A 6 -16.83 -5.96 -0.87
N ALA A 7 -16.31 -5.82 -2.10
CA ALA A 7 -15.28 -4.84 -2.41
C ALA A 7 -15.70 -3.44 -1.90
N PRO A 8 -14.81 -2.71 -1.21
CA PRO A 8 -15.13 -1.41 -0.64
C PRO A 8 -15.40 -0.41 -1.76
N ILE A 9 -16.51 0.31 -1.65
CA ILE A 9 -16.88 1.39 -2.58
C ILE A 9 -16.66 2.74 -1.90
N ARG A 10 -16.68 2.77 -0.56
CA ARG A 10 -16.40 3.93 0.28
C ARG A 10 -15.30 3.62 1.27
N LEU A 11 -14.56 4.64 1.71
CA LEU A 11 -13.58 4.50 2.79
C LEU A 11 -14.19 3.99 4.12
N ALA A 12 -15.50 4.14 4.31
CA ALA A 12 -16.22 3.64 5.48
C ALA A 12 -16.47 2.12 5.44
N ASP A 13 -16.39 1.50 4.25
CA ASP A 13 -16.60 0.06 4.08
C ASP A 13 -15.37 -0.75 4.56
N ILE A 14 -14.22 -0.09 4.70
CA ILE A 14 -13.02 -0.64 5.30
C ILE A 14 -13.13 -0.52 6.82
N GLY A 15 -13.82 -1.49 7.43
CA GLY A 15 -13.99 -1.64 8.88
C GLY A 15 -12.88 -2.45 9.56
N THR A 16 -12.98 -2.67 10.87
CA THR A 16 -11.94 -3.33 11.70
C THR A 16 -11.53 -4.72 11.22
N GLU A 17 -12.45 -5.45 10.61
CA GLU A 17 -12.21 -6.80 10.06
C GLU A 17 -11.51 -6.78 8.70
N HIS A 18 -11.30 -5.60 8.11
CA HIS A 18 -10.66 -5.45 6.81
C HIS A 18 -9.14 -5.42 6.93
N LYS A 19 -8.43 -6.16 6.07
CA LYS A 19 -6.96 -6.22 6.03
C LYS A 19 -6.28 -4.85 5.92
N ASP A 20 -6.93 -3.91 5.22
CA ASP A 20 -6.42 -2.55 5.01
C ASP A 20 -6.81 -1.57 6.12
N TYR A 21 -7.54 -1.99 7.15
CA TYR A 21 -8.00 -1.09 8.21
C TYR A 21 -6.87 -0.38 8.91
N ALA A 22 -5.80 -1.11 9.28
CA ALA A 22 -4.64 -0.50 9.94
C ALA A 22 -3.96 0.55 9.05
N LEU A 23 -3.76 0.23 7.76
CA LEU A 23 -3.20 1.17 6.78
C LEU A 23 -4.09 2.40 6.63
N LEU A 24 -5.42 2.22 6.53
CA LEU A 24 -6.38 3.32 6.43
C LEU A 24 -6.28 4.27 7.62
N GLN A 25 -6.15 3.76 8.85
CA GLN A 25 -6.03 4.60 10.04
C GLN A 25 -4.73 5.42 10.03
N GLN A 26 -3.61 4.80 9.64
CA GLN A 26 -2.33 5.48 9.52
C GLN A 26 -2.37 6.59 8.45
N VAL A 27 -2.91 6.29 7.27
CA VAL A 27 -3.06 7.26 6.19
C VAL A 27 -4.01 8.40 6.59
N ARG A 28 -5.13 8.09 7.26
CA ARG A 28 -6.06 9.11 7.80
C ARG A 28 -5.37 10.05 8.76
N ALA A 29 -4.55 9.52 9.68
CA ALA A 29 -3.81 10.35 10.63
C ALA A 29 -2.82 11.28 9.90
N GLY A 30 -2.06 10.74 8.93
CA GLY A 30 -1.12 11.54 8.13
C GLY A 30 -1.80 12.63 7.30
N VAL A 31 -2.89 12.31 6.60
CA VAL A 31 -3.65 13.29 5.82
C VAL A 31 -4.32 14.32 6.72
N SER A 32 -4.84 13.93 7.88
CA SER A 32 -5.38 14.89 8.85
C SER A 32 -4.32 15.87 9.36
N ALA A 33 -3.07 15.43 9.50
CA ALA A 33 -1.95 16.32 9.85
C ALA A 33 -1.63 17.30 8.72
N ILE A 34 -1.68 16.85 7.45
CA ILE A 34 -1.52 17.71 6.28
C ILE A 34 -2.62 18.78 6.24
N ASP A 35 -3.88 18.40 6.46
CA ASP A 35 -4.99 19.35 6.46
C ASP A 35 -4.88 20.36 7.60
N ALA A 36 -4.51 19.90 8.80
CA ALA A 36 -4.29 20.78 9.94
C ALA A 36 -3.16 21.80 9.68
N GLN A 37 -2.06 21.38 9.06
CA GLN A 37 -0.96 22.28 8.65
C GLN A 37 -1.41 23.33 7.64
N ALA A 38 -2.36 22.98 6.76
CA ALA A 38 -2.96 23.89 5.80
C ALA A 38 -4.11 24.74 6.37
N GLY A 39 -4.46 24.60 7.66
CA GLY A 39 -5.59 25.28 8.29
C GLY A 39 -6.96 24.84 7.74
N ARG A 40 -7.04 23.62 7.19
CA ARG A 40 -8.25 23.06 6.60
C ARG A 40 -8.85 21.97 7.48
N THR A 41 -10.16 21.82 7.39
CA THR A 41 -10.86 20.64 7.93
C THR A 41 -10.93 19.53 6.88
N PRO A 42 -11.03 18.26 7.31
CA PRO A 42 -11.21 17.14 6.39
C PRO A 42 -12.40 17.36 5.44
N ASN A 43 -12.16 17.18 4.16
CA ASN A 43 -13.15 17.40 3.10
C ASN A 43 -13.06 16.30 2.03
N GLU A 44 -13.73 16.50 0.89
CA GLU A 44 -13.73 15.53 -0.19
C GLU A 44 -12.34 15.29 -0.79
N HIS A 45 -11.51 16.33 -0.93
CA HIS A 45 -10.13 16.18 -1.39
C HIS A 45 -9.29 15.38 -0.39
N SER A 46 -9.54 15.52 0.91
CA SER A 46 -8.91 14.69 1.94
C SER A 46 -9.26 13.21 1.75
N ASN A 47 -10.53 12.90 1.46
CA ASN A 47 -10.96 11.51 1.21
C ASN A 47 -10.31 10.93 -0.06
N ARG A 48 -10.24 11.72 -1.14
CA ARG A 48 -9.57 11.31 -2.38
C ARG A 48 -8.07 11.07 -2.15
N LEU A 49 -7.42 11.97 -1.41
CA LEU A 49 -6.02 11.82 -1.03
C LEU A 49 -5.78 10.56 -0.21
N ILE A 50 -6.63 10.28 0.80
CA ILE A 50 -6.54 9.05 1.61
C ILE A 50 -6.61 7.82 0.71
N ALA A 51 -7.63 7.73 -0.16
CA ALA A 51 -7.82 6.58 -1.02
C ALA A 51 -6.64 6.38 -1.98
N SER A 52 -6.16 7.46 -2.61
CA SER A 52 -5.02 7.42 -3.53
C SER A 52 -3.71 7.03 -2.84
N VAL A 53 -3.47 7.49 -1.61
CA VAL A 53 -2.28 7.13 -0.83
C VAL A 53 -2.31 5.66 -0.39
N MET A 54 -3.49 5.11 -0.07
CA MET A 54 -3.58 3.67 0.20
C MET A 54 -3.19 2.83 -1.02
N VAL A 55 -3.66 3.22 -2.22
CA VAL A 55 -3.28 2.56 -3.48
C VAL A 55 -1.77 2.65 -3.69
N LEU A 56 -1.20 3.85 -3.56
CA LEU A 56 0.24 4.09 -3.70
C LEU A 56 1.06 3.17 -2.79
N ALA A 57 0.65 3.04 -1.53
CA ALA A 57 1.32 2.16 -0.57
C ALA A 57 1.25 0.69 -1.01
N ARG A 58 0.07 0.22 -1.44
CA ARG A 58 -0.12 -1.19 -1.83
C ARG A 58 0.64 -1.55 -3.10
N GLU A 59 0.56 -0.71 -4.14
CA GLU A 59 1.26 -0.87 -5.42
C GLU A 59 2.79 -0.87 -5.25
N ASN A 60 3.32 -0.18 -4.24
CA ASN A 60 4.76 -0.11 -3.97
C ASN A 60 5.21 -1.09 -2.89
N HIS A 61 4.40 -2.09 -2.56
CA HIS A 61 4.75 -3.13 -1.58
C HIS A 61 4.96 -2.61 -0.15
N LEU A 62 4.44 -1.43 0.21
CA LEU A 62 4.42 -0.97 1.61
C LEU A 62 3.30 -1.69 2.38
N ASP A 63 3.60 -2.08 3.61
CA ASP A 63 2.67 -2.73 4.53
C ASP A 63 1.96 -1.72 5.42
N ARG A 64 2.64 -0.63 5.74
CA ARG A 64 2.19 0.45 6.64
C ARG A 64 2.57 1.83 6.07
N ALA A 65 1.92 2.86 6.59
CA ALA A 65 2.17 4.26 6.25
C ALA A 65 2.61 5.02 7.52
N ASP A 66 3.84 4.81 7.96
CA ASP A 66 4.38 5.45 9.16
C ASP A 66 4.40 6.98 9.02
N HIS A 67 4.59 7.48 7.79
CA HIS A 67 4.44 8.89 7.46
C HIS A 67 3.69 9.09 6.14
N VAL A 68 2.84 10.13 6.10
CA VAL A 68 2.28 10.70 4.87
C VAL A 68 2.64 12.19 4.88
N VAL A 69 3.43 12.63 3.90
CA VAL A 69 4.00 13.98 3.88
C VAL A 69 3.94 14.58 2.48
N LEU A 70 3.93 15.91 2.41
CA LEU A 70 4.03 16.65 1.16
C LEU A 70 5.48 16.98 0.82
N SER A 71 5.78 17.11 -0.47
CA SER A 71 7.10 17.55 -0.94
C SER A 71 7.45 18.92 -0.38
N ALA A 72 8.70 19.10 0.06
CA ALA A 72 9.23 20.42 0.39
C ALA A 72 9.42 21.26 -0.89
N GLN A 73 9.49 22.58 -0.72
CA GLN A 73 9.88 23.47 -1.81
C GLN A 73 11.36 23.25 -2.16
N THR A 74 11.66 23.21 -3.46
CA THR A 74 13.02 23.23 -4.00
C THR A 74 13.20 24.42 -4.94
N ALA A 75 14.38 24.57 -5.54
CA ALA A 75 14.62 25.61 -6.55
C ALA A 75 13.70 25.45 -7.78
N ASP A 76 13.39 24.20 -8.14
CA ASP A 76 12.68 23.86 -9.38
C ASP A 76 11.22 23.45 -9.16
N THR A 77 10.82 23.14 -7.91
CA THR A 77 9.48 22.64 -7.59
C THR A 77 8.85 23.34 -6.38
N PRO A 78 7.54 23.68 -6.45
CA PRO A 78 6.83 24.20 -5.30
C PRO A 78 6.63 23.12 -4.23
N ALA A 79 6.45 23.55 -2.98
CA ALA A 79 6.00 22.67 -1.91
C ALA A 79 4.63 22.06 -2.26
N GLY A 80 4.39 20.83 -1.82
CA GLY A 80 3.12 20.13 -2.05
C GLY A 80 2.88 19.65 -3.47
N ARG A 81 3.92 19.64 -4.33
CA ARG A 81 3.83 19.05 -5.66
C ARG A 81 3.50 17.56 -5.58
N ASP A 82 4.23 16.83 -4.76
CA ASP A 82 4.08 15.38 -4.59
C ASP A 82 3.68 15.03 -3.16
N VAL A 83 2.87 13.99 -3.02
CA VAL A 83 2.61 13.34 -1.73
C VAL A 83 3.46 12.08 -1.64
N PHE A 84 4.08 11.87 -0.48
CA PHE A 84 4.89 10.71 -0.17
C PHE A 84 4.21 9.88 0.91
N VAL A 85 4.25 8.57 0.73
CA VAL A 85 4.01 7.59 1.79
C VAL A 85 5.35 6.94 2.15
N VAL A 86 5.64 6.87 3.44
CA VAL A 86 6.91 6.33 3.95
C VAL A 86 6.62 5.27 5.02
N GLN A 87 7.34 4.16 4.92
CA GLN A 87 7.41 3.10 5.91
C GLN A 87 8.81 3.09 6.53
N GLY A 88 8.87 3.16 7.85
CA GLY A 88 10.09 3.37 8.63
C GLY A 88 10.25 4.83 9.09
N ARG A 89 11.30 5.09 9.87
CA ARG A 89 11.61 6.44 10.33
C ARG A 89 12.17 7.28 9.19
N LEU A 90 11.79 8.55 9.09
CA LEU A 90 12.36 9.47 8.08
C LEU A 90 13.90 9.65 8.17
N SER A 91 14.50 9.36 9.33
CA SER A 91 15.95 9.43 9.55
C SER A 91 16.68 8.12 9.25
N ASP A 92 15.93 7.04 9.05
CA ASP A 92 16.49 5.73 8.72
C ASP A 92 16.76 5.67 7.21
N PRO A 93 18.00 5.42 6.76
CA PRO A 93 18.30 5.31 5.34
C PRO A 93 17.58 4.13 4.65
N ASP A 94 17.19 3.11 5.40
CA ASP A 94 16.52 1.91 4.86
C ASP A 94 14.99 2.06 4.82
N HIS A 95 14.46 3.26 5.02
CA HIS A 95 13.02 3.51 4.88
C HIS A 95 12.55 3.20 3.45
N LEU A 96 11.35 2.64 3.35
CA LEU A 96 10.67 2.46 2.07
C LEU A 96 9.80 3.68 1.81
N ARG A 97 9.79 4.18 0.59
CA ARG A 97 8.92 5.30 0.21
C ARG A 97 8.37 5.13 -1.19
N ALA A 98 7.20 5.71 -1.40
CA ALA A 98 6.59 5.87 -2.70
C ALA A 98 5.98 7.27 -2.80
N SER A 99 5.84 7.79 -4.01
CA SER A 99 5.31 9.13 -4.26
C SER A 99 4.37 9.19 -5.45
N MET A 100 3.44 10.14 -5.42
CA MET A 100 2.65 10.52 -6.59
C MET A 100 2.35 12.02 -6.61
N PRO A 101 2.01 12.59 -7.78
CA PRO A 101 1.56 13.97 -7.85
C PRO A 101 0.32 14.21 -6.98
N THR A 102 0.36 15.27 -6.17
CA THR A 102 -0.73 15.58 -5.24
C THR A 102 -2.00 15.97 -5.97
N ASP A 103 -1.88 16.66 -7.10
CA ASP A 103 -2.98 17.02 -7.98
C ASP A 103 -3.71 15.79 -8.53
N LEU A 104 -2.97 14.76 -8.96
CA LEU A 104 -3.54 13.48 -9.37
C LEU A 104 -4.24 12.79 -8.20
N ALA A 105 -3.61 12.78 -7.02
CA ALA A 105 -4.14 12.12 -5.83
C ALA A 105 -5.48 12.71 -5.38
N VAL A 106 -5.64 14.03 -5.42
CA VAL A 106 -6.88 14.74 -5.01
C VAL A 106 -7.94 14.81 -6.10
N GLN A 107 -7.58 14.56 -7.37
CA GLN A 107 -8.53 14.51 -8.48
C GLN A 107 -9.11 13.11 -8.69
N THR A 108 -8.38 12.06 -8.35
CA THR A 108 -8.84 10.67 -8.51
C THR A 108 -10.05 10.40 -7.60
N PRO A 109 -11.21 9.95 -8.14
CA PRO A 109 -12.37 9.59 -7.33
C PRO A 109 -12.07 8.47 -6.34
N VAL A 110 -12.72 8.51 -5.16
CA VAL A 110 -12.50 7.51 -4.10
C VAL A 110 -12.83 6.10 -4.59
N GLU A 111 -13.94 5.94 -5.31
CA GLU A 111 -14.42 4.66 -5.84
C GLU A 111 -13.40 4.06 -6.80
N GLN A 112 -12.80 4.90 -7.67
CA GLN A 112 -11.77 4.48 -8.61
C GLN A 112 -10.49 4.06 -7.90
N SER A 113 -10.07 4.78 -6.86
CA SER A 113 -8.92 4.38 -6.04
C SER A 113 -9.19 3.07 -5.30
N LEU A 114 -10.39 2.86 -4.75
CA LEU A 114 -10.71 1.61 -4.04
C LEU A 114 -10.78 0.40 -4.97
N GLN A 115 -11.23 0.56 -6.21
CA GLN A 115 -11.13 -0.49 -7.23
C GLN A 115 -9.66 -0.88 -7.50
N ARG A 116 -8.77 0.11 -7.63
CA ARG A 116 -7.33 -0.14 -7.81
C ARG A 116 -6.70 -0.78 -6.58
N LEU A 117 -7.13 -0.37 -5.39
CA LEU A 117 -6.65 -0.94 -4.13
C LEU A 117 -6.91 -2.44 -4.07
N GLU A 118 -8.10 -2.89 -4.49
CA GLU A 118 -8.39 -4.33 -4.51
C GLU A 118 -7.57 -5.10 -5.55
N ILE A 119 -7.31 -4.50 -6.71
CA ILE A 119 -6.41 -5.11 -7.71
C ILE A 119 -5.00 -5.28 -7.11
N ALA A 120 -4.44 -4.23 -6.52
CA ALA A 120 -3.13 -4.27 -5.87
C ALA A 120 -3.05 -5.30 -4.74
N ASN A 121 -4.16 -5.46 -3.99
CA ASN A 121 -4.27 -6.45 -2.93
C ASN A 121 -4.28 -7.89 -3.46
N VAL A 122 -5.04 -8.16 -4.53
CA VAL A 122 -5.09 -9.49 -5.17
C VAL A 122 -3.73 -9.86 -5.74
N ASP A 123 -3.07 -8.93 -6.44
CA ASP A 123 -1.75 -9.16 -7.03
C ASP A 123 -0.71 -9.53 -5.95
N ARG A 124 -0.75 -8.82 -4.82
CA ARG A 124 0.12 -9.12 -3.67
C ARG A 124 -0.14 -10.51 -3.09
N GLN A 125 -1.41 -10.89 -2.91
CA GLN A 125 -1.79 -12.21 -2.39
C GLN A 125 -1.28 -13.34 -3.31
N GLN A 126 -1.41 -13.17 -4.63
CA GLN A 126 -0.92 -14.15 -5.61
C GLN A 126 0.61 -14.27 -5.60
N ALA A 127 1.32 -13.16 -5.47
CA ALA A 127 2.79 -13.14 -5.36
C ALA A 127 3.26 -13.91 -4.12
N SER A 128 2.62 -13.71 -2.97
CA SER A 128 2.93 -14.46 -1.75
C SER A 128 2.65 -15.97 -1.87
N ALA A 129 1.58 -16.38 -2.55
CA ALA A 129 1.24 -17.79 -2.70
C ALA A 129 2.23 -18.56 -3.60
N LYS A 130 2.81 -17.89 -4.61
CA LYS A 130 3.80 -18.51 -5.53
C LYS A 130 5.19 -18.67 -4.91
N GLY A 131 5.56 -17.81 -3.94
CA GLY A 131 6.84 -17.91 -3.23
C GLY A 131 6.92 -19.05 -2.21
N GLN A 132 5.82 -19.77 -1.97
CA GLN A 132 5.71 -20.80 -0.94
C GLN A 132 5.81 -22.24 -1.48
N GLN A 133 6.24 -22.48 -2.72
CA GLN A 133 6.55 -23.87 -3.14
C GLN A 133 7.72 -24.38 -2.29
N PRO A 134 7.51 -25.40 -1.43
CA PRO A 134 8.61 -26.04 -0.74
C PRO A 134 9.47 -26.74 -1.79
N ASP A 135 10.80 -26.60 -1.69
CA ASP A 135 11.74 -27.56 -2.27
C ASP A 135 11.36 -28.94 -1.74
N MET A 136 10.50 -29.66 -2.46
CA MET A 136 10.26 -31.07 -2.22
C MET A 136 11.47 -31.83 -2.73
N ASP A 137 12.38 -32.07 -1.79
CA ASP A 137 13.29 -33.21 -1.65
C ASP A 137 13.18 -34.23 -2.79
N TYR A 138 14.11 -34.17 -3.76
CA TYR A 138 14.25 -35.20 -4.78
C TYR A 138 14.97 -36.41 -4.16
N PRO A 139 14.32 -37.57 -3.99
CA PRO A 139 15.02 -38.78 -3.59
C PRO A 139 15.98 -39.20 -4.70
N SER A 140 17.26 -39.35 -4.34
CA SER A 140 18.27 -39.92 -5.24
C SER A 140 17.85 -41.34 -5.64
N PRO A 141 17.78 -41.71 -6.92
CA PRO A 141 17.56 -43.09 -7.32
C PRO A 141 18.79 -43.91 -6.93
N THR A 142 18.64 -44.73 -5.89
CA THR A 142 19.58 -45.77 -5.49
C THR A 142 19.77 -46.71 -6.68
N ASN A 143 20.97 -46.74 -7.26
CA ASN A 143 21.28 -47.57 -8.42
C ASN A 143 21.63 -48.99 -7.94
N PRO A 144 20.83 -50.05 -8.22
CA PRO A 144 21.20 -51.40 -7.86
C PRO A 144 22.08 -52.02 -8.96
N GLY A 145 23.32 -52.31 -8.60
CA GLY A 145 24.11 -53.45 -9.06
C GLY A 145 24.31 -53.66 -10.57
N ILE A 146 25.56 -53.47 -11.02
CA ILE A 146 26.12 -54.31 -12.08
C ILE A 146 27.45 -54.87 -11.57
N ARG A 147 27.39 -56.13 -11.12
CA ARG A 147 28.58 -56.99 -11.01
C ARG A 147 28.88 -57.48 -12.43
N MET A 148 30.08 -57.20 -12.94
CA MET A 148 30.65 -58.02 -14.00
C MET A 148 31.91 -58.72 -13.50
N THR A 149 31.90 -60.01 -13.82
CA THR A 149 32.81 -61.11 -13.57
C THR A 149 34.16 -60.96 -14.23
#